data_AF-A0A8T1CER8-F1
#
_entry.id   AF-A0A8T1CER8-F1
#
_cell.length_a   1.000
_cell.length_b   1.000
_cell.length_c   1.000
_cell.angle_alpha   90.00
_cell.angle_beta   90.00
_cell.angle_gamma   90.00
#
_symmetry.space_group_name_H-M   'P 1'
#
loop_
_entity.id
_entity.type
_entity.pdbx_description
1 polymer ?
#
loop_
_entity_poly.entity_id
_entity_poly.type
_entity_poly.pdbx_seq_one_letter_code
_entity_poly.pdbx_strand_id
1 'polypeptide(L)' 'MLEYIQRARHFISCITTHPVDMATQVHVFTSGMNAGYQRFYLMRKTPSTPEEASEVAVREDYSVTASQALDVSRAPASEL' A
#
# COMPACT_ATOMS: atom_id res chain seq x y z
N MET A 1 -5.29 1.21 -38.42
CA MET A 1 -5.38 0.21 -37.32
C MET A 1 -4.02 -0.36 -36.92
N LEU A 2 -3.19 -0.88 -37.85
CA LEU A 2 -1.89 -1.47 -37.50
C LEU A 2 -0.92 -0.48 -36.83
N GLU A 3 -0.86 0.77 -37.31
CA GLU A 3 -0.03 1.81 -36.70
C GLU A 3 -0.47 2.16 -35.27
N TYR A 4 -1.78 2.17 -35.00
CA TYR A 4 -2.32 2.37 -33.66
C TYR A 4 -1.87 1.24 -32.72
N ILE A 5 -1.96 -0.02 -33.19
CA ILE A 5 -1.52 -1.19 -32.42
C ILE A 5 -0.02 -1.12 -32.14
N GLN A 6 0.80 -0.74 -33.12
CA GLN A 6 2.24 -0.62 -32.95
C GLN A 6 2.62 0.51 -31.98
N ARG A 7 1.97 1.67 -32.06
CA ARG A 7 2.18 2.78 -31.11
C ARG A 7 1.74 2.41 -29.70
N ALA A 8 0.60 1.73 -29.55
CA ALA A 8 0.15 1.24 -28.25
C ALA A 8 1.14 0.24 -27.65
N ARG A 9 1.65 -0.72 -28.45
CA ARG A 9 2.69 -1.66 -28.00
C ARG A 9 3.98 -0.96 -27.61
N HIS A 10 4.45 0.00 -28.41
CA HIS A 10 5.65 0.78 -28.11
C HIS A 10 5.48 1.57 -26.80
N PHE A 11 4.33 2.23 -26.62
CA PHE A 11 4.03 2.99 -25.42
C PHE A 11 4.03 2.10 -24.16
N ILE A 12 3.34 0.96 -24.20
CA ILE A 12 3.33 -0.02 -23.11
C ILE A 12 4.77 -0.51 -22.85
N SER A 13 5.52 -0.85 -23.90
CA SER A 13 6.91 -1.29 -23.79
C SER A 13 7.81 -0.23 -23.14
N CYS A 14 7.66 1.06 -23.45
CA CYS A 14 8.42 2.13 -22.82
C CYS A 14 8.15 2.20 -21.32
N ILE A 15 6.88 2.07 -20.90
CA ILE A 15 6.50 2.03 -19.48
C ILE A 15 7.10 0.80 -18.78
N THR A 16 7.11 -0.36 -19.44
CA THR A 16 7.64 -1.60 -18.85
C THR A 16 9.16 -1.65 -18.82
N THR A 17 9.85 -1.06 -19.81
CA THR A 17 11.32 -1.06 -19.91
C THR A 17 11.98 0.00 -19.03
N HIS A 18 11.31 1.12 -18.81
CA HIS A 18 11.76 2.19 -17.93
C HIS A 18 10.74 2.33 -16.80
N PRO A 19 10.64 1.31 -15.92
CA PRO A 19 9.72 1.39 -14.81
C PRO A 19 10.12 2.59 -13.93
N VAL A 20 9.11 3.18 -13.30
CA VAL A 20 9.30 4.21 -12.27
C VAL A 20 10.33 3.70 -11.25
N ASP A 21 11.25 4.56 -10.80
CA ASP A 21 12.26 4.13 -9.83
C ASP A 21 11.61 3.69 -8.51
N MET A 22 12.27 2.80 -7.76
CA MET A 22 11.70 2.19 -6.55
C MET A 22 11.35 3.23 -5.48
N ALA A 23 12.12 4.31 -5.36
CA ALA A 23 11.83 5.36 -4.40
C ALA A 23 10.54 6.11 -4.77
N THR A 24 10.35 6.41 -6.06
CA THR A 24 9.10 7.01 -6.54
C THR A 24 7.93 6.03 -6.39
N GLN A 25 8.11 4.72 -6.62
CA GLN A 25 7.05 3.73 -6.39
C GLN A 25 6.62 3.66 -4.92
N VAL A 26 7.57 3.60 -3.99
CA VAL A 26 7.32 3.64 -2.54
C VAL A 26 6.64 4.94 -2.14
N HIS A 27 7.08 6.07 -2.71
CA HIS A 27 6.49 7.37 -2.43
C HIS A 27 5.04 7.47 -2.91
N VAL A 28 4.74 6.99 -4.12
CA VAL A 28 3.38 6.95 -4.67
C VAL A 28 2.49 6.02 -3.85
N PHE A 29 3.00 4.84 -3.48
CA PHE A 29 2.29 3.90 -2.60
C PHE A 29 1.91 4.55 -1.27
N THR A 30 2.90 5.12 -0.58
CA THR A 30 2.70 5.81 0.71
C THR A 30 1.78 7.03 0.55
N SER A 31 1.85 7.71 -0.60
CA SER A 31 1.02 8.86 -0.91
C SER A 31 -0.46 8.52 -1.11
N GLY A 32 -0.76 7.34 -1.64
CA GLY A 32 -2.12 6.82 -1.78
C GLY A 32 -2.75 6.31 -0.48
N MET A 33 -1.97 6.10 0.58
CA MET A 33 -2.49 5.65 1.88
C MET A 33 -3.24 6.76 2.62
N ASN A 34 -4.27 6.36 3.37
CA ASN A 34 -5.00 7.26 4.26
C ASN A 34 -4.03 7.96 5.24
N ALA A 35 -4.23 9.27 5.43
CA ALA A 35 -3.43 10.04 6.37
C ALA A 35 -3.71 9.57 7.80
N GLY A 36 -2.76 8.87 8.41
CA GLY A 36 -2.94 8.30 9.74
C GLY A 36 -1.73 7.52 10.22
N TYR A 37 -1.95 6.72 11.27
CA TYR A 37 -0.89 5.96 11.94
C TYR A 37 -0.15 5.01 10.99
N GLN A 38 -0.88 4.35 10.07
CA GLN A 38 -0.28 3.44 9.08
C GLN A 38 0.73 4.16 8.18
N ARG A 39 0.37 5.31 7.60
CA ARG A 39 1.27 6.12 6.76
C ARG A 39 2.48 6.64 7.56
N PHE A 40 2.25 7.09 8.78
CA PHE A 40 3.32 7.58 9.66
C PHE A 40 4.31 6.47 10.05
N TYR A 41 3.80 5.30 10.44
CA TYR A 41 4.60 4.15 10.81
C TYR A 41 5.44 3.66 9.64
N LEU A 42 4.84 3.62 8.45
CA LEU A 42 5.52 3.25 7.21
C LEU A 42 6.70 4.19 6.89
N MET A 43 6.49 5.50 7.00
CA MET A 43 7.56 6.50 6.80
C MET A 43 8.71 6.35 7.80
N ARG A 44 8.44 5.87 9.02
CA ARG A 44 9.49 5.56 10.01
C ARG A 44 10.27 4.28 9.69
N LYS A 45 9.64 3.31 9.05
CA LYS A 45 10.29 2.05 8.63
C LYS A 45 11.22 2.24 7.44
N THR A 46 11.09 3.34 6.71
CA THR A 46 11.92 3.69 5.54
C THR A 46 12.00 2.52 4.55
N PRO A 47 10.85 2.03 4.04
CA PRO A 47 10.85 0.90 3.12
C PRO A 47 11.60 1.26 1.84
N SER A 48 12.38 0.30 1.36
CA SER A 48 13.22 0.44 0.17
C SER A 48 12.53 -0.05 -1.11
N THR A 49 11.49 -0.86 -0.96
CA THR A 49 10.70 -1.43 -2.06
C THR A 49 9.20 -1.31 -1.78
N PRO A 50 8.37 -1.25 -2.84
CA PRO A 50 6.91 -1.23 -2.68
C PRO A 50 6.37 -2.51 -2.03
N GLU A 51 7.03 -3.65 -2.21
CA GLU A 51 6.67 -4.92 -1.56
C GLU A 51 6.87 -4.84 -0.04
N GLU A 52 8.03 -4.34 0.41
CA GLU A 52 8.30 -4.13 1.82
C GLU A 52 7.27 -3.16 2.43
N ALA A 53 6.94 -2.09 1.69
CA ALA A 53 5.94 -1.14 2.12
C ALA A 53 4.54 -1.78 2.24
N SER A 54 4.19 -2.66 1.30
CA SER A 54 2.92 -3.41 1.30
C SER A 54 2.83 -4.40 2.45
N GLU A 55 3.89 -5.17 2.73
CA GLU A 55 3.92 -6.12 3.84
C GLU A 55 3.73 -5.41 5.19
N VAL A 56 4.37 -4.25 5.37
CA VAL A 56 4.18 -3.41 6.56
C VAL A 56 2.74 -2.93 6.65
N ALA A 57 2.17 -2.42 5.55
CA ALA A 57 0.79 -1.93 5.53
C ALA A 57 -0.22 -3.04 5.88
N VAL A 58 -0.08 -4.23 5.31
CA VAL A 58 -0.96 -5.39 5.58
C VAL A 58 -0.84 -5.85 7.04
N ARG A 59 0.39 -5.90 7.57
CA ARG A 59 0.61 -6.29 8.97
C ARG A 59 -0.04 -5.33 9.95
N GLU A 60 0.06 -4.03 9.71
CA GLU A 60 -0.56 -3.02 10.57
C GLU A 60 -2.09 -2.98 10.42
N ASP A 61 -2.62 -3.20 9.22
CA ASP A 61 -4.08 -3.30 9.03
C ASP A 61 -4.67 -4.50 9.78
N TYR A 62 -3.98 -5.64 9.73
CA TYR A 62 -4.32 -6.81 10.52
C TYR A 62 -4.18 -6.56 12.03
N SER A 63 -3.12 -5.89 12.49
CA SER A 63 -2.91 -5.60 13.92
C SER A 63 -4.00 -4.71 14.49
N VAL A 64 -4.42 -3.69 13.74
CA VAL A 64 -5.53 -2.79 14.10
C VAL A 64 -6.85 -3.55 14.13
N THR A 65 -7.15 -4.34 13.09
CA THR A 65 -8.38 -5.13 13.00
C THR A 65 -8.47 -6.17 14.13
N ALA A 66 -7.37 -6.86 14.41
CA ALA A 66 -7.29 -7.83 15.51
C ALA A 66 -7.45 -7.15 16.88
N SER A 67 -6.83 -5.98 17.09
CA SER A 67 -6.99 -5.23 18.34
C SER A 67 -8.43 -4.78 18.56
N GLN A 68 -9.11 -4.32 17.50
CA GLN A 68 -10.53 -3.96 17.57
C GLN A 68 -11.42 -5.17 17.87
N ALA A 69 -11.16 -6.31 17.22
CA ALA A 69 -11.92 -7.54 17.49
C ALA A 69 -11.75 -8.02 18.93
N LEU A 70 -10.53 -7.92 19.48
CA LEU A 70 -10.25 -8.26 20.88
C LEU A 70 -10.93 -7.28 21.85
N ASP A 71 -10.91 -5.98 21.57
CA ASP A 71 -11.58 -4.97 22.37
C ASP A 71 -13.11 -5.17 22.39
N VAL A 72 -13.71 -5.46 21.24
CA VAL A 72 -15.14 -5.82 21.12
C VAL A 72 -15.48 -7.09 21.90
N SER A 73 -14.60 -8.09 21.91
CA SER A 73 -14.80 -9.32 22.70
C SER A 73 -14.67 -9.10 24.22
N ARG A 74 -14.05 -7.99 24.65
CA ARG A 74 -13.79 -7.63 26.04
C ARG A 74 -14.80 -6.63 26.62
N ALA A 75 -15.65 -6.05 25.79
CA ALA A 75 -16.76 -5.22 26.25
C ALA A 75 -17.65 -6.04 27.22
N PRO A 76 -17.86 -5.61 28.47
CA PRO A 76 -18.65 -6.37 29.41
C PRO A 76 -20.10 -6.40 28.93
N ALA A 77 -20.69 -7.60 28.97
CA ALA A 77 -22.13 -7.77 28.98
C ALA A 77 -22.68 -7.13 30.27
N SER A 78 -22.85 -5.81 30.24
CA SER A 78 -23.69 -5.08 31.17
C SER A 78 -24.72 -4.34 30.32
N GLU A 79 -25.91 -4.91 30.23
CA GLU A 79 -27.12 -4.40 30.89
C GLU A 79 -28.35 -5.09 30.27
N LEU A 80 -28.89 -6.08 30.99
CA LEU A 80 -30.31 -6.43 31.08
C LEU A 80 -30.54 -7.31 32.30
#